data_AF-A0A9E5XNI6-F1
#
_entry.id   AF-A0A9E5XNI6-F1
#
_cell.length_a   1.000
_cell.length_b   1.000
_cell.length_c   1.000
_cell.angle_alpha   90.00
_cell.angle_beta   90.00
_cell.angle_gamma   90.00
#
_symmetry.space_group_name_H-M   'P 1'
#
loop_
_entity.id
_entity.type
_entity.pdbx_description
1 polymer ?
#
loop_
_entity_poly.entity_id
_entity_poly.type
_entity_poly.pdbx_seq_one_letter_code
_entity_poly.pdbx_strand_id
1 'polypeptide(L)'
;AVLFAGVAWVMVKHHTALYTQTMALGIVMFAIGTGWWALGRPMVRVVWWWVGYFVLTIAGERLELGRLTGAAQRKGHIFRWALVLTMFGLMLAEAYPDLGVRVYALGMLGLGGWLLRYDIAWFTIHRPGLPRFAAWCLLTGYVWLIFGALIVIVQGLQPGTFSYDAALHSVLLGFVFSMIFGHAPIIFPALLGLPIEFHPGLYVALAMLHISLIARVLGDVIGNADLRLWGGMFNAISMLVYFGWMAVRRAYQELRRRLVASG
;
A
#
# COMPACT_ATOMS: atom_id res chain seq x y z
N ALA A 1 11.10 -11.15 13.60
CA ALA A 1 11.21 -9.82 14.24
C ALA A 1 12.67 -9.41 14.50
N VAL A 2 13.45 -10.18 15.27
CA VAL A 2 14.86 -9.83 15.61
C VAL A 2 15.77 -9.67 14.39
N LEU A 3 15.71 -10.61 13.44
CA LEU A 3 16.45 -10.53 12.16
C LEU A 3 16.13 -9.26 11.37
N PHE A 4 14.85 -8.90 11.30
CA PHE A 4 14.37 -7.70 10.62
C PHE A 4 14.82 -6.40 11.31
N ALA A 5 14.79 -6.34 12.64
CA ALA A 5 15.32 -5.21 13.41
C ALA A 5 16.86 -5.06 13.22
N GLY A 6 17.59 -6.17 13.14
CA GLY A 6 19.02 -6.18 12.81
C GLY A 6 19.30 -5.62 11.41
N VAL A 7 18.51 -6.01 10.40
CA VAL A 7 18.62 -5.48 9.03
C VAL A 7 18.33 -3.97 9.00
N ALA A 8 17.28 -3.52 9.69
CA ALA A 8 16.94 -2.10 9.77
C ALA A 8 18.07 -1.27 10.40
N TRP A 9 18.71 -1.78 11.46
CA TRP A 9 19.86 -1.13 12.10
C TRP A 9 21.07 -1.03 11.15
N VAL A 10 21.40 -2.11 10.44
CA VAL A 10 22.49 -2.12 9.46
C VAL A 10 22.20 -1.15 8.31
N MET A 11 20.97 -1.13 7.78
CA MET A 11 20.58 -0.23 6.68
C MET A 11 20.77 1.24 7.04
N VAL A 12 20.32 1.67 8.23
CA VAL A 12 20.45 3.07 8.68
C VAL A 12 21.90 3.45 8.96
N LYS A 13 22.71 2.52 9.48
CA LYS A 13 24.13 2.77 9.77
C LYS A 13 24.95 3.04 8.50
N HIS A 14 24.58 2.43 7.37
CA HIS A 14 25.31 2.58 6.11
C HIS A 14 24.72 3.63 5.17
N HIS A 15 23.41 3.91 5.23
CA HIS A 15 22.75 4.93 4.40
C HIS A 15 21.72 5.74 5.21
N THR A 16 22.11 6.94 5.64
CA THR A 16 21.28 7.86 6.45
C THR A 16 20.32 8.70 5.61
N ALA A 17 19.78 8.14 4.53
CA ALA A 17 18.82 8.84 3.70
C ALA A 17 17.40 8.70 4.27
N LEU A 18 16.57 9.72 4.05
CA LEU A 18 15.20 9.76 4.59
C LEU A 18 14.36 8.54 4.15
N TYR A 19 14.54 8.05 2.91
CA TYR A 19 13.84 6.86 2.42
C TYR A 19 14.25 5.59 3.19
N THR A 20 15.55 5.40 3.43
CA THR A 20 16.10 4.27 4.21
C THR A 20 15.58 4.29 5.64
N GLN A 21 15.56 5.47 6.28
CA GLN A 21 15.01 5.65 7.62
C GLN A 21 13.51 5.32 7.65
N THR A 22 12.75 5.75 6.63
CA THR A 22 11.32 5.49 6.54
C THR A 22 11.03 4.00 6.42
N MET A 23 11.74 3.28 5.56
CA MET A 23 11.60 1.82 5.43
C MET A 23 12.03 1.10 6.72
N ALA A 24 13.12 1.51 7.34
CA ALA A 24 13.59 0.95 8.61
C ALA A 24 12.55 1.12 9.73
N LEU A 25 11.92 2.29 9.83
CA LEU A 25 10.81 2.52 10.76
C LEU A 25 9.62 1.62 10.46
N GLY A 26 9.27 1.42 9.19
CA GLY A 26 8.27 0.43 8.79
C GLY A 26 8.59 -0.96 9.35
N ILE A 27 9.83 -1.43 9.16
CA ILE A 27 10.27 -2.74 9.66
C ILE A 27 10.15 -2.82 11.20
N VAL A 28 10.49 -1.75 11.91
CA VAL A 28 10.31 -1.66 13.37
C VAL A 28 8.83 -1.77 13.73
N MET A 29 7.93 -1.11 13.01
CA MET A 29 6.49 -1.20 13.24
C MET A 29 5.98 -2.63 13.03
N PHE A 30 6.44 -3.32 11.99
CA PHE A 30 6.13 -4.73 11.78
C PHE A 30 6.55 -5.58 12.98
N ALA A 31 7.79 -5.40 13.45
CA ALA A 31 8.30 -6.12 14.61
C ALA A 31 7.50 -5.86 15.89
N ILE A 32 7.11 -4.61 16.15
CA ILE A 32 6.27 -4.24 17.31
C ILE A 32 4.89 -4.89 17.19
N GLY A 33 4.22 -4.76 16.05
CA GLY A 33 2.89 -5.35 15.82
C GLY A 33 2.90 -6.87 16.01
N THR A 34 3.88 -7.56 15.42
CA THR A 34 4.03 -9.01 15.59
C THR A 34 4.36 -9.39 17.04
N GLY A 35 5.19 -8.61 17.73
CA GLY A 35 5.51 -8.82 19.14
C GLY A 35 4.27 -8.68 20.03
N TRP A 36 3.44 -7.66 19.79
CA TRP A 36 2.20 -7.47 20.52
C TRP A 36 1.18 -8.57 20.26
N TRP A 37 1.07 -9.02 19.02
CA TRP A 37 0.22 -10.16 18.68
C TRP A 37 0.66 -11.43 19.42
N ALA A 38 1.97 -11.71 19.47
CA ALA A 38 2.53 -12.84 20.21
C ALA A 38 2.28 -12.76 21.72
N LEU A 39 2.16 -11.54 22.27
CA LEU A 39 1.78 -11.28 23.66
C LEU A 39 0.26 -11.31 23.91
N GLY A 40 -0.55 -11.72 22.92
CA GLY A 40 -2.00 -11.83 23.05
C GLY A 40 -2.75 -10.51 23.02
N ARG A 41 -2.15 -9.42 22.51
CA ARG A 41 -2.86 -8.13 22.38
C ARG A 41 -4.00 -8.23 21.35
N PRO A 42 -5.13 -7.53 21.56
CA PRO A 42 -6.25 -7.53 20.62
C PRO A 42 -5.85 -7.12 19.21
N MET A 43 -6.42 -7.78 18.19
CA MET A 43 -6.12 -7.53 16.77
C MET A 43 -6.33 -6.07 16.36
N VAL A 44 -7.33 -5.38 16.92
CA VAL A 44 -7.58 -3.95 16.69
C VAL A 44 -6.35 -3.08 16.98
N ARG A 45 -5.55 -3.42 18.01
CA ARG A 45 -4.34 -2.65 18.34
C ARG A 45 -3.18 -3.03 17.42
N VAL A 46 -3.05 -4.32 17.15
CA VAL A 46 -1.96 -4.88 16.34
C VAL A 46 -2.02 -4.41 14.89
N VAL A 47 -3.21 -4.39 14.28
CA VAL A 47 -3.37 -4.19 12.84
C VAL A 47 -2.78 -2.86 12.37
N TRP A 48 -2.86 -1.79 13.17
CA TRP A 48 -2.37 -0.47 12.79
C TRP A 48 -0.85 -0.36 12.74
N TRP A 49 -0.14 -1.20 13.51
CA TRP A 49 1.31 -1.33 13.37
C TRP A 49 1.68 -1.99 12.03
N TRP A 50 0.92 -2.99 11.59
CA TRP A 50 1.13 -3.62 10.29
C TRP A 50 0.70 -2.73 9.13
N VAL A 51 -0.41 -2.00 9.26
CA VAL A 51 -0.81 -0.97 8.28
C VAL A 51 0.27 0.10 8.16
N GLY A 52 0.77 0.61 9.30
CA GLY A 52 1.86 1.56 9.34
C GLY A 52 3.13 1.04 8.66
N TYR A 53 3.48 -0.24 8.90
CA TYR A 53 4.58 -0.91 8.20
C TYR A 53 4.40 -0.86 6.67
N PHE A 54 3.25 -1.29 6.16
CA PHE A 54 3.00 -1.27 4.71
C PHE A 54 3.09 0.15 4.16
N VAL A 55 2.45 1.12 4.81
CA VAL A 55 2.46 2.51 4.34
C VAL A 55 3.85 3.11 4.35
N LEU A 56 4.63 2.95 5.43
CA LEU A 56 5.98 3.51 5.50
C LEU A 56 6.93 2.82 4.53
N THR A 57 6.83 1.50 4.35
CA THR A 57 7.70 0.78 3.42
C THR A 57 7.43 1.24 1.99
N ILE A 58 6.17 1.32 1.59
CA ILE A 58 5.76 1.82 0.28
C ILE A 58 6.17 3.29 0.11
N ALA A 59 5.89 4.15 1.10
CA ALA A 59 6.23 5.56 1.03
C ALA A 59 7.76 5.78 0.96
N GLY A 60 8.54 4.99 1.69
CA GLY A 60 10.00 4.99 1.64
C GLY A 60 10.51 4.59 0.26
N GLU A 61 10.01 3.50 -0.32
CA GLU A 61 10.35 3.05 -1.68
C GLU A 61 10.01 4.12 -2.73
N ARG A 62 8.93 4.87 -2.55
CA ARG A 62 8.53 5.98 -3.43
C ARG A 62 9.36 7.23 -3.25
N LEU A 63 9.74 7.53 -2.02
CA LEU A 63 10.68 8.60 -1.74
C LEU A 63 12.07 8.34 -2.36
N GLU A 64 12.50 7.07 -2.39
CA GLU A 64 13.74 6.66 -3.06
C GLU A 64 13.71 6.97 -4.56
N LEU A 65 12.63 6.60 -5.27
CA LEU A 65 12.48 6.94 -6.69
C LEU A 65 12.27 8.44 -6.91
N GLY A 66 11.55 9.12 -6.02
CA GLY A 66 11.34 10.57 -6.04
C GLY A 66 12.62 11.40 -5.86
N ARG A 67 13.75 10.78 -5.50
CA ARG A 67 15.08 11.42 -5.57
C ARG A 67 15.41 11.87 -6.99
N LEU A 68 15.01 11.10 -8.00
CA LEU A 68 15.31 11.37 -9.40
C LEU A 68 14.65 12.65 -9.92
N THR A 69 13.58 13.12 -9.28
CA THR A 69 12.85 14.36 -9.62
C THR A 69 13.21 15.55 -8.71
N GLY A 70 14.06 15.33 -7.70
CA GLY A 70 14.44 16.33 -6.70
C GLY A 70 13.31 16.76 -5.75
N ALA A 71 12.18 16.05 -5.75
CA ALA A 71 11.04 16.36 -4.88
C ALA A 71 11.35 16.08 -3.41
N ALA A 72 12.04 14.97 -3.13
CA ALA A 72 12.49 14.58 -1.79
C ALA A 72 13.40 15.65 -1.15
N GLN A 73 14.23 16.34 -1.95
CA GLN A 73 15.17 17.36 -1.49
C GLN A 73 14.47 18.68 -1.16
N ARG A 74 13.46 19.09 -1.95
CA ARG A 74 12.79 20.39 -1.78
C ARG A 74 11.69 20.40 -0.72
N LYS A 75 10.96 19.31 -0.56
CA LYS A 75 9.78 19.24 0.34
C LYS A 75 9.83 18.05 1.31
N GLY A 76 11.01 17.50 1.57
CA GLY A 76 11.19 16.38 2.51
C GLY A 76 10.90 16.71 3.98
N HIS A 77 10.83 17.99 4.36
CA HIS A 77 10.41 18.37 5.72
C HIS A 77 8.91 18.08 5.97
N ILE A 78 8.04 18.28 4.98
CA ILE A 78 6.61 17.96 5.10
C ILE A 78 6.43 16.46 5.30
N PHE A 79 7.16 15.65 4.51
CA PHE A 79 7.16 14.20 4.64
C PHE A 79 7.64 13.76 6.03
N ARG A 80 8.71 14.36 6.55
CA ARG A 80 9.21 14.10 7.91
C ARG A 80 8.18 14.41 8.98
N TRP A 81 7.47 15.53 8.88
CA TRP A 81 6.41 15.87 9.83
C TRP A 81 5.26 14.85 9.80
N ALA A 82 4.83 14.44 8.59
CA ALA A 82 3.80 13.42 8.44
C ALA A 82 4.25 12.06 9.04
N LEU A 83 5.51 11.68 8.81
CA LEU A 83 6.12 10.48 9.39
C LEU A 83 6.17 10.51 10.93
N VAL A 84 6.61 11.64 11.50
CA VAL A 84 6.64 11.83 12.96
C VAL A 84 5.23 11.75 13.53
N LEU A 85 4.25 12.39 12.87
CA LEU A 85 2.86 12.38 13.31
C LEU A 85 2.26 10.97 13.28
N THR A 86 2.58 10.19 12.25
CA THR A 86 2.23 8.77 12.16
C THR A 86 2.80 7.96 13.33
N MET A 87 4.11 8.06 13.58
CA MET A 87 4.76 7.30 14.65
C MET A 87 4.25 7.71 16.02
N PHE A 88 4.14 9.02 16.25
CA PHE A 88 3.61 9.59 17.48
C PHE A 88 2.16 9.16 17.72
N GLY A 89 1.32 9.17 16.69
CA GLY A 89 -0.08 8.73 16.78
C GLY A 89 -0.23 7.28 17.24
N LEU A 90 0.59 6.35 16.73
CA LEU A 90 0.56 4.95 17.18
C LEU A 90 1.03 4.77 18.61
N MET A 91 2.08 5.48 19.01
CA MET A 91 2.53 5.47 20.41
C MET A 91 1.47 6.07 21.33
N LEU A 92 0.84 7.17 20.91
CA LEU A 92 -0.23 7.83 21.64
C LEU A 92 -1.47 6.95 21.77
N ALA A 93 -1.77 6.13 20.76
CA ALA A 93 -2.92 5.23 20.75
C ALA A 93 -2.86 4.17 21.85
N GLU A 94 -1.68 3.87 22.40
CA GLU A 94 -1.57 2.95 23.54
C GLU A 94 -2.09 3.54 24.84
N ALA A 95 -1.91 4.83 25.05
CA ALA A 95 -2.38 5.55 26.24
C ALA A 95 -3.79 6.15 26.01
N TYR A 96 -4.03 6.69 24.81
CA TYR A 96 -5.24 7.39 24.41
C TYR A 96 -5.72 6.90 23.04
N PRO A 97 -6.48 5.79 22.97
CA PRO A 97 -6.82 5.13 21.71
C PRO A 97 -7.47 6.05 20.68
N ASP A 98 -8.53 6.77 21.05
CA ASP A 98 -9.27 7.61 20.10
C ASP A 98 -8.45 8.78 19.57
N LEU A 99 -7.71 9.48 20.44
CA LEU A 99 -6.86 10.60 20.06
C LEU A 99 -5.67 10.12 19.22
N GLY A 100 -4.98 9.07 19.68
CA GLY A 100 -3.79 8.54 19.02
C GLY A 100 -4.09 8.05 17.61
N VAL A 101 -5.22 7.39 17.41
CA VAL A 101 -5.62 6.90 16.08
C VAL A 101 -5.97 8.05 15.13
N ARG A 102 -6.61 9.13 15.60
CA ARG A 102 -6.85 10.34 14.79
C ARG A 102 -5.55 11.04 14.43
N VAL A 103 -4.60 11.14 15.36
CA VAL A 103 -3.25 11.68 15.12
C VAL A 103 -2.50 10.82 14.10
N TYR A 104 -2.55 9.49 14.24
CA TYR A 104 -1.98 8.56 13.26
C TYR A 104 -2.55 8.79 11.87
N ALA A 105 -3.87 8.93 11.77
CA ALA A 105 -4.55 9.18 10.50
C ALA A 105 -4.22 10.55 9.90
N LEU A 106 -4.00 11.59 10.70
CA LEU A 106 -3.47 12.87 10.20
C LEU A 106 -2.07 12.70 9.59
N GLY A 107 -1.22 11.86 10.18
CA GLY A 107 0.07 11.49 9.60
C GLY A 107 -0.09 10.76 8.27
N MET A 108 -0.99 9.77 8.21
CA MET A 108 -1.32 9.04 6.97
C MET A 108 -1.87 9.96 5.88
N LEU A 109 -2.74 10.90 6.24
CA LEU A 109 -3.27 11.93 5.33
C LEU A 109 -2.14 12.81 4.78
N GLY A 110 -1.21 13.22 5.64
CA GLY A 110 -0.03 13.97 5.24
C GLY A 110 0.89 13.19 4.29
N LEU A 111 1.14 11.90 4.57
CA LEU A 111 1.94 11.03 3.71
C LEU A 111 1.26 10.82 2.36
N GLY A 112 -0.03 10.48 2.35
CA GLY A 112 -0.82 10.30 1.13
C GLY A 112 -0.89 11.56 0.28
N GLY A 113 -1.13 12.72 0.90
CA GLY A 113 -1.13 14.02 0.23
C GLY A 113 0.23 14.40 -0.32
N TRP A 114 1.32 14.12 0.40
CA TRP A 114 2.67 14.35 -0.08
C TRP A 114 2.99 13.49 -1.30
N LEU A 115 2.71 12.18 -1.23
CA LEU A 115 2.91 11.24 -2.33
C LEU A 115 2.08 11.66 -3.55
N LEU A 116 0.79 11.92 -3.35
CA LEU A 116 -0.08 12.37 -4.43
C LEU A 116 0.40 13.68 -5.06
N ARG A 117 1.04 14.60 -4.34
CA ARG A 117 1.49 15.88 -4.93
C ARG A 117 2.84 15.82 -5.62
N TYR A 118 3.75 14.98 -5.13
CA TYR A 118 5.18 15.05 -5.41
C TYR A 118 5.78 13.78 -6.01
N ASP A 119 5.01 12.68 -6.11
CA ASP A 119 5.48 11.44 -6.71
C ASP A 119 5.72 11.58 -8.23
N ILE A 120 6.67 10.80 -8.76
CA ILE A 120 7.01 10.71 -10.19
C ILE A 120 5.86 10.12 -11.03
N ALA A 121 4.87 9.48 -10.41
CA ALA A 121 3.70 8.88 -11.06
C ALA A 121 3.00 9.85 -12.04
N TRP A 122 2.92 11.13 -11.74
CA TRP A 122 2.35 12.16 -12.64
C TRP A 122 3.13 12.35 -13.93
N PHE A 123 4.43 12.09 -13.91
CA PHE A 123 5.24 12.12 -15.11
C PHE A 123 5.11 10.81 -15.89
N THR A 124 5.15 9.66 -15.19
CA THR A 124 5.09 8.34 -15.82
C THR A 124 3.71 7.98 -16.37
N ILE A 125 2.63 8.62 -15.92
CA ILE A 125 1.28 8.41 -16.49
C ILE A 125 1.24 8.74 -17.99
N HIS A 126 2.07 9.67 -18.46
CA HIS A 126 2.14 10.02 -19.87
C HIS A 126 2.97 9.01 -20.70
N ARG A 127 3.75 8.13 -20.05
CA ARG A 127 4.63 7.15 -20.71
C ARG A 127 3.90 5.82 -20.97
N PRO A 128 3.59 5.46 -22.23
CA PRO A 128 2.78 4.27 -22.53
C PRO A 128 3.42 2.96 -22.05
N GLY A 129 2.59 1.93 -21.92
CA GLY A 129 3.01 0.60 -21.44
C GLY A 129 2.97 0.47 -19.92
N LEU A 130 3.91 -0.28 -19.37
CA LEU A 130 4.01 -0.58 -17.94
C LEU A 130 4.12 0.69 -17.05
N PRO A 131 4.91 1.73 -17.40
CA PRO A 131 5.02 2.92 -16.57
C PRO A 131 3.69 3.64 -16.34
N ARG A 132 2.83 3.74 -17.37
CA ARG A 132 1.49 4.32 -17.25
C ARG A 132 0.56 3.46 -16.39
N PHE A 133 0.62 2.14 -16.53
CA PHE A 133 -0.19 1.24 -15.70
C PHE A 133 0.20 1.33 -14.22
N ALA A 134 1.50 1.30 -13.93
CA ALA A 134 2.01 1.50 -12.58
C ALA A 134 1.57 2.87 -12.05
N ALA A 135 1.71 3.95 -12.84
CA ALA A 135 1.28 5.29 -12.44
C ALA A 135 -0.21 5.34 -12.04
N TRP A 136 -1.10 4.69 -12.79
CA TRP A 136 -2.51 4.60 -12.42
C TRP A 136 -2.70 3.90 -11.07
N CYS A 137 -2.04 2.76 -10.87
CA CYS A 137 -2.09 2.03 -9.61
C CYS A 137 -1.58 2.86 -8.42
N LEU A 138 -0.50 3.63 -8.61
CA LEU A 138 0.09 4.50 -7.59
C LEU A 138 -0.88 5.64 -7.23
N LEU A 139 -1.35 6.38 -8.23
CA LEU A 139 -2.19 7.56 -8.03
C LEU A 139 -3.54 7.21 -7.41
N THR A 140 -4.21 6.16 -7.89
CA THR A 140 -5.46 5.70 -7.27
C THR A 140 -5.20 5.20 -5.85
N GLY A 141 -4.08 4.51 -5.62
CA GLY A 141 -3.65 4.10 -4.30
C GLY A 141 -3.52 5.27 -3.32
N TYR A 142 -2.87 6.37 -3.71
CA TYR A 142 -2.73 7.53 -2.84
C TYR A 142 -4.07 8.16 -2.47
N VAL A 143 -5.01 8.22 -3.42
CA VAL A 143 -6.38 8.69 -3.16
C VAL A 143 -7.06 7.81 -2.12
N TRP A 144 -6.91 6.49 -2.20
CA TRP A 144 -7.45 5.56 -1.21
C TRP A 144 -6.80 5.69 0.17
N LEU A 145 -5.50 5.93 0.24
CA LEU A 145 -4.81 6.20 1.52
C LEU A 145 -5.36 7.47 2.19
N ILE A 146 -5.51 8.55 1.41
CA ILE A 146 -6.12 9.80 1.87
C ILE A 146 -7.55 9.56 2.35
N PHE A 147 -8.34 8.83 1.56
CA PHE A 147 -9.74 8.56 1.89
C PHE A 147 -9.88 7.71 3.15
N GLY A 148 -9.10 6.65 3.29
CA GLY A 148 -9.05 5.83 4.51
C GLY A 148 -8.65 6.64 5.74
N ALA A 149 -7.66 7.52 5.60
CA ALA A 149 -7.25 8.43 6.68
C ALA A 149 -8.39 9.40 7.07
N LEU A 150 -9.12 9.95 6.11
CA LEU A 150 -10.27 10.83 6.39
C LEU A 150 -11.40 10.11 7.13
N ILE A 151 -11.71 8.86 6.77
CA ILE A 151 -12.70 8.04 7.48
C ILE A 151 -12.34 7.95 8.97
N VAL A 152 -11.07 7.63 9.26
CA VAL A 152 -10.57 7.52 10.63
C VAL A 152 -10.61 8.86 11.36
N ILE A 153 -10.21 9.95 10.71
CA ILE A 153 -10.21 11.28 11.33
C ILE A 153 -11.62 11.70 11.74
N VAL A 154 -12.64 11.37 10.94
CA VAL A 154 -14.03 11.76 11.21
C VAL A 154 -14.68 10.81 12.20
N GLN A 155 -14.68 9.51 11.89
CA GLN A 155 -15.49 8.50 12.57
C GLN A 155 -14.74 7.77 13.69
N GLY A 156 -13.43 8.00 13.83
CA GLY A 156 -12.60 7.19 14.72
C GLY A 156 -12.50 5.75 14.22
N LEU A 157 -12.18 4.84 15.14
CA LEU A 157 -11.72 3.52 14.78
C LEU A 157 -12.20 2.45 15.77
N GLN A 158 -13.51 2.37 15.91
CA GLN A 158 -14.18 1.45 16.81
C GLN A 158 -14.35 0.07 16.15
N PRO A 159 -13.83 -1.03 16.74
CA PRO A 159 -13.99 -2.37 16.17
C PRO A 159 -15.44 -2.76 15.91
N GLY A 160 -15.67 -3.46 14.81
CA GLY A 160 -16.99 -3.99 14.46
C GLY A 160 -17.94 -2.96 13.83
N THR A 161 -17.52 -1.70 13.68
CA THR A 161 -18.28 -0.70 12.91
C THR A 161 -18.03 -0.82 11.41
N PHE A 162 -18.95 -0.31 10.61
CA PHE A 162 -18.75 -0.16 9.17
C PHE A 162 -17.58 0.79 8.82
N SER A 163 -17.35 1.83 9.64
CA SER A 163 -16.22 2.74 9.44
C SER A 163 -14.86 2.07 9.62
N TYR A 164 -14.75 1.11 10.55
CA TYR A 164 -13.56 0.29 10.74
C TYR A 164 -13.24 -0.55 9.49
N ASP A 165 -14.25 -1.22 8.94
CA ASP A 165 -14.13 -2.02 7.72
C ASP A 165 -13.74 -1.16 6.52
N ALA A 166 -14.44 -0.04 6.32
CA ALA A 166 -14.20 0.89 5.23
C ALA A 166 -12.78 1.48 5.27
N ALA A 167 -12.29 1.89 6.45
CA ALA A 167 -10.94 2.42 6.62
C ALA A 167 -9.87 1.37 6.29
N LEU A 168 -10.01 0.15 6.83
CA LEU A 168 -9.05 -0.93 6.57
C LEU A 168 -9.02 -1.32 5.10
N HIS A 169 -10.18 -1.49 4.46
CA HIS A 169 -10.22 -1.88 3.05
C HIS A 169 -9.75 -0.76 2.13
N SER A 170 -10.03 0.50 2.46
CA SER A 170 -9.47 1.65 1.74
C SER A 170 -7.94 1.61 1.75
N VAL A 171 -7.32 1.38 2.91
CA VAL A 171 -5.85 1.37 3.00
C VAL A 171 -5.25 0.06 2.46
N LEU A 172 -5.72 -1.10 2.91
CA LEU A 172 -5.13 -2.38 2.54
C LEU A 172 -5.43 -2.75 1.09
N LEU A 173 -6.69 -2.66 0.64
CA LEU A 173 -7.00 -2.99 -0.75
C LEU A 173 -6.77 -1.81 -1.68
N GLY A 174 -7.30 -0.65 -1.32
CA GLY A 174 -7.25 0.53 -2.18
C GLY A 174 -5.85 1.10 -2.37
N PHE A 175 -5.05 1.14 -1.30
CA PHE A 175 -3.66 1.61 -1.37
C PHE A 175 -2.66 0.46 -1.54
N VAL A 176 -2.58 -0.48 -0.59
CA VAL A 176 -1.51 -1.51 -0.61
C VAL A 176 -1.66 -2.46 -1.81
N PHE A 177 -2.84 -3.01 -2.08
CA PHE A 177 -3.01 -3.91 -3.24
C PHE A 177 -2.89 -3.22 -4.59
N SER A 178 -3.32 -1.95 -4.70
CA SER A 178 -3.03 -1.18 -5.91
C SER A 178 -1.51 -1.03 -6.11
N MET A 179 -0.74 -0.76 -5.06
CA MET A 179 0.73 -0.74 -5.15
C MET A 179 1.31 -2.10 -5.55
N ILE A 180 0.79 -3.20 -5.00
CA ILE A 180 1.18 -4.57 -5.39
C ILE A 180 0.89 -4.78 -6.88
N PHE A 181 -0.28 -4.39 -7.39
CA PHE A 181 -0.60 -4.51 -8.81
C PHE A 181 0.32 -3.65 -9.68
N GLY A 182 0.66 -2.44 -9.26
CA GLY A 182 1.58 -1.57 -10.01
C GLY A 182 2.98 -2.16 -10.16
N HIS A 183 3.46 -2.86 -9.13
CA HIS A 183 4.84 -3.36 -9.07
C HIS A 183 5.00 -4.84 -9.40
N ALA A 184 3.95 -5.65 -9.32
CA ALA A 184 4.04 -7.09 -9.59
C ALA A 184 4.68 -7.42 -10.96
N PRO A 185 4.40 -6.70 -12.06
CA PRO A 185 5.06 -6.95 -13.36
C PRO A 185 6.55 -6.59 -13.37
N ILE A 186 7.06 -5.88 -12.35
CA ILE A 186 8.47 -5.52 -12.17
C ILE A 186 9.16 -6.49 -11.20
N ILE A 187 8.50 -6.79 -10.08
CA ILE A 187 9.04 -7.62 -8.99
C ILE A 187 9.08 -9.09 -9.37
N PHE A 188 7.99 -9.63 -9.94
CA PHE A 188 7.94 -11.07 -10.26
C PHE A 188 9.00 -11.52 -11.26
N PRO A 189 9.35 -10.75 -12.30
CA PRO A 189 10.47 -11.11 -13.14
C PRO A 189 11.80 -11.18 -12.42
N ALA A 190 12.05 -10.26 -11.49
CA ALA A 190 13.28 -10.23 -10.71
C ALA A 190 13.39 -11.42 -9.74
N LEU A 191 12.27 -11.84 -9.13
CA LEU A 191 12.25 -12.98 -8.20
C LEU A 191 12.24 -14.33 -8.91
N LEU A 192 11.53 -14.44 -10.03
CA LEU A 192 11.37 -15.69 -10.78
C LEU A 192 12.45 -15.87 -11.86
N GLY A 193 13.27 -14.84 -12.12
CA GLY A 193 14.27 -14.84 -13.18
C GLY A 193 13.69 -14.89 -14.60
N LEU A 194 12.40 -14.55 -14.77
CA LEU A 194 11.67 -14.72 -16.03
C LEU A 194 10.98 -13.42 -16.46
N PRO A 195 11.21 -12.91 -17.68
CA PRO A 195 10.57 -11.67 -18.12
C PRO A 195 9.05 -11.84 -18.26
N ILE A 196 8.30 -10.94 -17.62
CA ILE A 196 6.85 -10.82 -17.79
C ILE A 196 6.60 -9.57 -18.64
N GLU A 197 6.01 -9.76 -19.82
CA GLU A 197 5.64 -8.63 -20.69
C GLU A 197 4.34 -7.99 -20.20
N PHE A 198 4.30 -6.67 -20.25
CA PHE A 198 3.10 -5.91 -19.95
C PHE A 198 1.96 -6.23 -20.94
N HIS A 199 0.75 -6.44 -20.42
CA HIS A 199 -0.45 -6.61 -21.23
C HIS A 199 -1.58 -5.68 -20.76
N PRO A 200 -2.33 -5.02 -21.67
CA PRO A 200 -3.43 -4.12 -21.29
C PRO A 200 -4.53 -4.75 -20.43
N GLY A 201 -4.68 -6.08 -20.49
CA GLY A 201 -5.62 -6.84 -19.64
C GLY A 201 -5.44 -6.62 -18.13
N LEU A 202 -4.26 -6.19 -17.67
CA LEU A 202 -4.03 -5.83 -16.26
C LEU A 202 -4.91 -4.65 -15.80
N TYR A 203 -5.31 -3.75 -16.70
CA TYR A 203 -6.24 -2.66 -16.38
C TYR A 203 -7.63 -3.19 -16.01
N VAL A 204 -8.07 -4.32 -16.56
CA VAL A 204 -9.38 -4.89 -16.24
C VAL A 204 -9.42 -5.30 -14.78
N ALA A 205 -8.39 -5.98 -14.28
CA ALA A 205 -8.35 -6.39 -12.89
C ALA A 205 -8.20 -5.19 -11.94
N LEU A 206 -7.45 -4.16 -12.34
CA LEU A 206 -7.34 -2.91 -11.58
C LEU A 206 -8.68 -2.18 -11.50
N ALA A 207 -9.39 -2.04 -12.62
CA ALA A 207 -10.71 -1.43 -12.65
C ALA A 207 -11.71 -2.23 -11.81
N MET A 208 -11.67 -3.56 -11.93
CA MET A 208 -12.48 -4.47 -11.13
C MET A 208 -12.25 -4.26 -9.64
N LEU A 209 -10.99 -4.23 -9.19
CA LEU A 209 -10.61 -3.97 -7.79
C LEU A 209 -11.19 -2.64 -7.29
N HIS A 210 -11.04 -1.56 -8.06
CA HIS A 210 -11.51 -0.25 -7.63
C HIS A 210 -13.04 -0.15 -7.62
N ILE A 211 -13.73 -0.69 -8.62
CA ILE A 211 -15.20 -0.68 -8.67
C ILE A 211 -15.76 -1.51 -7.50
N SER A 212 -15.21 -2.70 -7.24
CA SER A 212 -15.65 -3.55 -6.14
C SER A 212 -15.33 -2.94 -4.78
N LEU A 213 -14.21 -2.24 -4.65
CA LEU A 213 -13.85 -1.54 -3.42
C LEU A 213 -14.77 -0.33 -3.17
N ILE A 214 -15.09 0.45 -4.21
CA ILE A 214 -16.09 1.52 -4.10
C ILE A 214 -17.42 0.94 -3.63
N ALA A 215 -17.90 -0.14 -4.25
CA ALA A 215 -19.12 -0.81 -3.83
C ALA A 215 -19.06 -1.23 -2.37
N ARG A 216 -17.95 -1.85 -1.93
CA ARG A 216 -17.76 -2.26 -0.54
C ARG A 216 -17.87 -1.09 0.43
N VAL A 217 -17.09 -0.04 0.19
CA VAL A 217 -17.01 1.12 1.08
C VAL A 217 -18.31 1.93 1.07
N LEU A 218 -19.00 2.02 -0.07
CA LEU A 218 -20.35 2.59 -0.12
C LEU A 218 -21.32 1.75 0.70
N GLY A 219 -21.23 0.42 0.61
CA GLY A 219 -21.99 -0.51 1.45
C GLY A 219 -21.76 -0.25 2.94
N ASP A 220 -20.52 -0.03 3.37
CA ASP A 220 -20.19 0.36 4.74
C ASP A 220 -20.83 1.72 5.11
N VAL A 221 -20.68 2.74 4.27
CA VAL A 221 -21.18 4.10 4.56
C VAL A 221 -22.71 4.15 4.69
N ILE A 222 -23.43 3.38 3.86
CA ILE A 222 -24.90 3.35 3.89
C ILE A 222 -25.46 2.22 4.79
N GLY A 223 -24.60 1.42 5.41
CA GLY A 223 -25.00 0.28 6.25
C GLY A 223 -25.61 -0.90 5.48
N ASN A 224 -25.35 -1.03 4.18
CA ASN A 224 -25.86 -2.12 3.34
C ASN A 224 -24.88 -3.32 3.35
N ALA A 225 -25.27 -4.36 4.09
CA ALA A 225 -24.47 -5.56 4.26
C ALA A 225 -24.27 -6.37 2.97
N ASP A 226 -25.28 -6.43 2.09
CA ASP A 226 -25.22 -7.18 0.84
C ASP A 226 -24.25 -6.53 -0.14
N LEU A 227 -24.34 -5.20 -0.31
CA LEU A 227 -23.43 -4.46 -1.17
C LEU A 227 -21.98 -4.58 -0.67
N ARG A 228 -21.78 -4.56 0.64
CA ARG A 228 -20.48 -4.81 1.28
C ARG A 228 -19.96 -6.22 1.01
N LEU A 229 -20.83 -7.23 1.08
CA LEU A 229 -20.49 -8.64 0.82
C LEU A 229 -20.08 -8.84 -0.64
N TRP A 230 -20.90 -8.40 -1.58
CA TRP A 230 -20.62 -8.50 -3.01
C TRP A 230 -19.35 -7.72 -3.39
N GLY A 231 -19.19 -6.49 -2.87
CA GLY A 231 -17.96 -5.72 -3.04
C GLY A 231 -16.72 -6.46 -2.51
N GLY A 232 -16.82 -7.11 -1.34
CA GLY A 232 -15.76 -7.96 -0.79
C GLY A 232 -15.44 -9.18 -1.66
N MET A 233 -16.46 -9.86 -2.18
CA MET A 233 -16.25 -11.01 -3.06
C MET A 233 -15.59 -10.61 -4.37
N PHE A 234 -16.03 -9.51 -5.00
CA PHE A 234 -15.41 -9.02 -6.22
C PHE A 234 -13.99 -8.46 -5.99
N ASN A 235 -13.68 -7.94 -4.80
CA ASN A 235 -12.30 -7.62 -4.43
C ASN A 235 -11.42 -8.88 -4.53
N ALA A 236 -11.84 -9.99 -3.90
CA ALA A 236 -11.09 -11.25 -3.96
C ALA A 236 -10.98 -11.79 -5.39
N ILE A 237 -12.06 -11.76 -6.17
CA ILE A 237 -12.05 -12.19 -7.58
C ILE A 237 -11.10 -11.31 -8.40
N SER A 238 -11.06 -10.00 -8.18
CA SER A 238 -10.15 -9.11 -8.91
C SER A 238 -8.68 -9.49 -8.71
N MET A 239 -8.30 -9.89 -7.48
CA MET A 239 -6.97 -10.38 -7.16
C MET A 239 -6.67 -11.70 -7.87
N LEU A 240 -7.61 -12.64 -7.85
CA LEU A 240 -7.47 -13.92 -8.57
C LEU A 240 -7.34 -13.71 -10.08
N VAL A 241 -8.14 -12.82 -10.66
CA VAL A 241 -8.07 -12.47 -12.08
C VAL A 241 -6.72 -11.84 -12.40
N TYR A 242 -6.22 -10.92 -11.56
CA TYR A 242 -4.93 -10.27 -11.78
C TYR A 242 -3.76 -11.26 -11.77
N PHE A 243 -3.64 -12.06 -10.70
CA PHE A 243 -2.54 -13.02 -10.57
C PHE A 243 -2.68 -14.20 -11.53
N GLY A 244 -3.91 -14.67 -11.75
CA GLY A 244 -4.22 -15.71 -12.74
C GLY A 244 -3.87 -15.28 -14.16
N TRP A 245 -4.21 -14.04 -14.54
CA TRP A 245 -3.86 -13.51 -15.85
C TRP A 245 -2.34 -13.48 -16.08
N MET A 246 -1.57 -13.02 -15.09
CA MET A 246 -0.11 -13.03 -15.17
C MET A 246 0.45 -14.44 -15.31
N ALA A 247 -0.06 -15.40 -14.53
CA ALA A 247 0.37 -16.79 -14.58
C ALA A 247 0.09 -17.43 -15.94
N VAL A 248 -1.13 -17.25 -16.49
CA VAL A 248 -1.53 -17.77 -17.80
C VAL A 248 -0.70 -17.14 -18.92
N ARG A 249 -0.49 -15.83 -18.90
CA ARG A 249 0.34 -15.14 -19.90
C ARG A 249 1.77 -15.63 -19.90
N ARG A 250 2.34 -15.86 -18.72
CA ARG A 250 3.66 -16.45 -18.57
C ARG A 250 3.72 -17.87 -19.14
N ALA A 251 2.74 -18.72 -18.84
CA ALA A 251 2.68 -20.07 -19.39
C ALA A 251 2.58 -20.07 -20.93
N TYR A 252 1.80 -19.14 -21.48
CA TYR A 252 1.67 -18.96 -22.92
C TYR A 252 2.98 -18.50 -23.57
N GLN A 253 3.69 -17.55 -22.97
CA GLN A 253 4.98 -17.07 -23.47
C GLN A 253 6.05 -18.16 -23.47
N GLU A 254 6.09 -18.98 -22.41
CA GLU A 254 7.00 -20.11 -22.31
C GLU A 254 6.72 -21.16 -23.39
N LEU A 255 5.46 -21.54 -23.59
CA LEU A 255 5.06 -22.48 -24.64
C LEU A 255 5.46 -21.97 -26.03
N ARG A 256 5.19 -20.68 -26.31
CA ARG A 256 5.55 -20.05 -27.58
C ARG A 256 7.06 -20.04 -27.83
N ARG A 257 7.88 -19.79 -26.80
CA ARG A 257 9.35 -19.85 -26.91
C ARG A 257 9.84 -21.25 -27.26
N ARG A 258 9.31 -22.29 -26.61
CA ARG A 258 9.68 -23.68 -26.88
C ARG A 258 9.35 -24.10 -28.30
N LEU A 259 8.18 -23.73 -28.79
CA LEU A 259 7.75 -24.04 -30.16
C LEU A 259 8.67 -23.40 -31.21
N VAL A 260 9.10 -22.16 -30.99
CA VAL A 260 10.05 -21.47 -31.89
C VAL A 260 11.46 -22.07 -31.80
N ALA A 261 11.87 -22.60 -30.64
CA ALA A 261 13.18 -23.24 -30.50
C ALA A 261 13.25 -24.66 -31.09
N SER A 262 12.09 -25.31 -31.30
CA SER A 262 11.99 -26.67 -31.83
C SER A 262 11.76 -26.76 -33.35
N GLY A 263 11.52 -25.63 -34.03
CA GLY A 263 11.30 -25.55 -35.47
C GLY A 263 12.41 -24.80 -36.16
#